data_AF-A0A1I4BDC8-F1
#
_entry.id   AF-A0A1I4BDC8-F1
#
_cell.length_a   1.000
_cell.length_b   1.000
_cell.length_c   1.000
_cell.angle_alpha   90.00
_cell.angle_beta   90.00
_cell.angle_gamma   90.00
#
_symmetry.space_group_name_H-M   'P 1'
#
loop_
_entity.id
_entity.type
_entity.pdbx_description
1 polymer ?
#
loop_
_entity_poly.entity_id
_entity_poly.type
_entity_poly.pdbx_seq_one_letter_code
_entity_poly.pdbx_strand_id
1 'polypeptide(L)'
;MGGVSDQAPPRIPAELRADVETLWDYHDLHHELRPTDVGIGLGSHDLGVATCAGELYHQGMFPLIVFTGANAPTTVERFPRGEAVHYREEALRLGVPDRVVLVEAEARNTGENITLTRRLLEEREIEVRSVTLISRPYQQRRAYATCKKLWPEVDVVCASRRQPLDEYVESIGDVDRVINMLVGDTQRITLYAERGYAIRQEVPAAVSGAYRRLSEAGFTNRLIP
;
A
#
# COMPACT_ATOMS: atom_id res chain seq x y z
N MET A 1 11.41 9.26 -33.97
CA MET A 1 11.35 10.59 -33.32
C MET A 1 9.93 10.83 -32.87
N GLY A 2 9.57 10.30 -31.70
CA GLY A 2 8.27 10.55 -31.08
C GLY A 2 8.41 11.78 -30.17
N GLY A 3 7.53 12.77 -30.35
CA GLY A 3 7.54 14.01 -29.59
C GLY A 3 7.45 13.73 -28.10
N VAL A 4 8.45 14.19 -27.35
CA VAL A 4 8.36 14.33 -25.90
C VAL A 4 7.33 15.42 -25.65
N SER A 5 6.21 15.06 -25.02
CA SER A 5 5.18 15.98 -24.59
C SER A 5 5.79 17.05 -23.69
N ASP A 6 5.73 18.31 -24.12
CA ASP A 6 6.27 19.50 -23.44
C ASP A 6 5.34 19.98 -22.29
N GLN A 7 4.66 19.05 -21.63
CA GLN A 7 3.84 19.38 -20.46
C GLN A 7 4.73 19.39 -19.22
N ALA A 8 4.68 20.50 -18.48
CA ALA A 8 5.31 20.58 -17.17
C ALA A 8 4.84 19.39 -16.30
N PRO A 9 5.73 18.81 -15.47
CA PRO A 9 5.36 17.68 -14.64
C PRO A 9 4.16 18.04 -13.76
N PRO A 10 3.24 17.09 -13.50
CA PRO A 10 2.08 17.34 -12.66
C PRO A 10 2.52 17.83 -11.28
N ARG A 11 1.92 18.93 -10.81
CA ARG A 11 2.23 19.53 -9.49
C ARG A 11 0.97 19.76 -8.69
N ILE A 12 1.08 19.54 -7.39
CA ILE A 12 0.01 19.86 -6.45
C ILE A 12 -0.19 21.39 -6.42
N PRO A 13 -1.42 21.89 -6.61
CA PRO A 13 -1.72 23.31 -6.48
C PRO A 13 -1.28 23.86 -5.13
N ALA A 14 -0.71 25.07 -5.11
CA ALA A 14 -0.09 25.65 -3.91
C ALA A 14 -1.08 25.79 -2.75
N GLU A 15 -2.34 26.10 -3.06
CA GLU A 15 -3.44 26.23 -2.12
C GLU A 15 -3.87 24.90 -1.48
N LEU A 16 -3.58 23.76 -2.12
CA LEU A 16 -3.90 22.43 -1.61
C LEU A 16 -2.69 21.77 -0.90
N ARG A 17 -1.48 22.27 -1.15
CA ARG A 17 -0.23 21.59 -0.79
C ARG A 17 -0.17 21.15 0.68
N ALA A 18 -0.42 22.08 1.59
CA ALA A 18 -0.33 21.81 3.03
C ALA A 18 -1.30 20.71 3.50
N ASP A 19 -2.50 20.65 2.92
CA ASP A 19 -3.50 19.63 3.25
C ASP A 19 -3.11 18.26 2.68
N VAL A 20 -2.60 18.23 1.45
CA VAL A 20 -2.13 16.99 0.82
C VAL A 20 -0.93 16.41 1.57
N GLU A 21 0.05 17.24 1.95
CA GLU A 21 1.18 16.83 2.79
C GLU A 21 0.74 16.31 4.14
N THR A 22 -0.20 17.01 4.80
CA THR A 22 -0.75 16.57 6.08
C THR A 22 -1.35 15.17 5.99
N LEU A 23 -2.08 14.85 4.91
CA LEU A 23 -2.62 13.50 4.71
C LEU A 23 -1.53 12.50 4.33
N TRP A 24 -0.59 12.87 3.46
CA TRP A 24 0.50 12.02 3.02
C TRP A 24 1.37 11.56 4.20
N ASP A 25 1.86 12.51 4.99
CA ASP A 25 2.72 12.27 6.15
C ASP A 25 1.96 11.48 7.23
N TYR A 26 0.67 11.78 7.42
CA TYR A 26 -0.15 11.02 8.36
C TYR A 26 -0.23 9.53 8.01
N HIS A 27 -0.25 9.14 6.74
CA HIS A 27 -0.36 7.73 6.39
C HIS A 27 0.91 6.92 6.57
N ASP A 28 2.08 7.58 6.58
CA ASP A 28 3.34 6.94 6.94
C ASP A 28 3.37 6.68 8.46
N LEU A 29 3.67 5.44 8.84
CA LEU A 29 3.80 5.04 10.25
C LEU A 29 5.21 5.25 10.78
N HIS A 30 6.18 5.50 9.90
CA HIS A 30 7.60 5.63 10.24
C HIS A 30 8.13 4.47 11.09
N HIS A 31 7.61 3.25 10.86
CA HIS A 31 8.11 2.07 11.54
C HIS A 31 9.59 1.86 11.23
N GLU A 32 10.37 1.58 12.28
CA GLU A 32 11.77 1.18 12.12
C GLU A 32 11.84 -0.21 11.50
N LEU A 33 12.60 -0.33 10.41
CA LEU A 33 12.81 -1.60 9.74
C LEU A 33 13.67 -2.51 10.62
N ARG A 34 13.24 -3.76 10.73
CA ARG A 34 13.96 -4.83 11.41
C ARG A 34 13.67 -6.16 10.73
N PRO A 35 14.51 -7.19 10.91
CA PRO A 35 14.21 -8.52 10.42
C PRO A 35 12.84 -9.03 10.91
N THR A 36 12.11 -9.66 10.02
CA THR A 36 10.80 -10.31 10.26
C THR A 36 10.76 -11.68 9.59
N ASP A 37 9.79 -12.52 9.94
CA ASP A 37 9.69 -13.87 9.38
C ASP A 37 9.25 -13.85 7.91
N VAL A 38 8.35 -12.93 7.54
CA VAL A 38 7.76 -12.84 6.20
C VAL A 38 7.56 -11.40 5.74
N GLY A 39 7.98 -11.08 4.52
CA GLY A 39 7.57 -9.87 3.80
C GLY A 39 6.28 -10.11 3.02
N ILE A 40 5.27 -9.25 3.18
CA ILE A 40 3.97 -9.38 2.51
C ILE A 40 3.75 -8.16 1.61
N GLY A 41 3.84 -8.36 0.30
CA GLY A 41 3.54 -7.33 -0.69
C GLY A 41 2.05 -7.28 -1.01
N LEU A 42 1.39 -6.22 -0.57
CA LEU A 42 -0.05 -6.02 -0.77
C LEU A 42 -0.34 -5.52 -2.18
N GLY A 43 -1.14 -6.31 -2.91
CA GLY A 43 -1.60 -6.04 -4.26
C GLY A 43 -2.19 -4.64 -4.40
N SER A 44 -1.74 -3.96 -5.45
CA SER A 44 -2.24 -2.66 -5.87
C SER A 44 -1.82 -2.37 -7.31
N HIS A 45 -2.07 -1.16 -7.79
CA HIS A 45 -1.59 -0.67 -9.08
C HIS A 45 -0.11 -0.25 -9.09
N ASP A 46 0.56 -0.22 -7.94
CA ASP A 46 1.90 0.35 -7.77
C ASP A 46 2.97 -0.75 -7.78
N LEU A 47 3.79 -0.80 -8.83
CA LEU A 47 4.88 -1.78 -8.92
C LEU A 47 5.99 -1.55 -7.88
N GLY A 48 6.05 -0.34 -7.28
CA GLY A 48 6.98 -0.01 -6.21
C GLY A 48 6.84 -0.90 -4.97
N VAL A 49 5.71 -1.57 -4.78
CA VAL A 49 5.53 -2.59 -3.74
C VAL A 49 6.47 -3.78 -3.98
N ALA A 50 6.52 -4.30 -5.22
CA ALA A 50 7.39 -5.42 -5.58
C ALA A 50 8.87 -5.02 -5.54
N THR A 51 9.19 -3.81 -6.02
CA THR A 51 10.55 -3.27 -5.96
C THR A 51 11.03 -3.15 -4.52
N CYS A 52 10.23 -2.55 -3.64
CA CYS A 52 10.56 -2.44 -2.21
C CYS A 52 10.72 -3.81 -1.54
N ALA A 53 9.86 -4.79 -1.87
CA ALA A 53 9.99 -6.15 -1.35
C ALA A 53 11.31 -6.82 -1.76
N GLY A 54 11.72 -6.68 -3.02
CA GLY A 54 13.00 -7.20 -3.49
C GLY A 54 14.20 -6.52 -2.83
N GLU A 55 14.18 -5.20 -2.68
CA GLU A 55 15.25 -4.44 -2.00
C GLU A 55 15.39 -4.86 -0.53
N LEU A 56 14.28 -4.97 0.20
CA LEU A 56 14.30 -5.38 1.62
C LEU A 56 14.73 -6.84 1.79
N TYR A 57 14.37 -7.72 0.85
CA TYR A 57 14.87 -9.10 0.84
C TYR A 57 16.39 -9.15 0.70
N HIS A 58 16.96 -8.41 -0.25
CA HIS A 58 18.42 -8.36 -0.44
C HIS A 58 19.17 -7.74 0.75
N GLN A 59 18.48 -6.90 1.54
CA GLN A 59 18.98 -6.38 2.81
C GLN A 59 18.86 -7.38 3.97
N GLY A 60 18.29 -8.57 3.75
CA GLY A 60 18.11 -9.61 4.76
C GLY A 60 16.97 -9.35 5.73
N MET A 61 15.97 -8.52 5.36
CA MET A 61 14.87 -8.15 6.25
C MET A 61 13.83 -9.26 6.46
N PHE A 62 13.76 -10.22 5.55
CA PHE A 62 12.93 -11.42 5.70
C PHE A 62 13.43 -12.52 4.75
N PRO A 63 13.32 -13.80 5.14
CA PRO A 63 13.73 -14.93 4.32
C PRO A 63 12.69 -15.36 3.27
N LEU A 64 11.44 -14.93 3.41
CA LEU A 64 10.29 -15.33 2.59
C LEU A 64 9.45 -14.11 2.20
N ILE A 65 8.96 -14.08 0.96
CA ILE A 65 8.01 -13.09 0.46
C ILE A 65 6.70 -13.76 0.09
N VAL A 66 5.58 -13.16 0.47
CA VAL A 66 4.26 -13.45 -0.09
C VAL A 66 3.78 -12.23 -0.85
N PHE A 67 3.47 -12.39 -2.13
CA PHE A 67 2.68 -11.41 -2.88
C PHE A 67 1.22 -11.84 -2.88
N THR A 68 0.32 -10.91 -2.54
CA THR A 68 -1.11 -11.17 -2.40
C THR A 68 -1.91 -10.15 -3.19
N GLY A 69 -2.91 -10.59 -3.96
CA GLY A 69 -3.71 -9.70 -4.78
C GLY A 69 -4.17 -10.33 -6.09
N ALA A 70 -5.47 -10.24 -6.33
CA ALA A 70 -6.15 -10.71 -7.52
C ALA A 70 -5.96 -9.79 -8.72
N ASN A 71 -6.53 -10.20 -9.83
CA ASN A 71 -6.71 -9.33 -10.98
C ASN A 71 -7.95 -8.46 -10.72
N ALA A 72 -7.75 -7.19 -10.37
CA ALA A 72 -8.83 -6.24 -10.12
C ALA A 72 -9.20 -5.50 -11.42
N PRO A 73 -10.46 -5.06 -11.61
CA PRO A 73 -10.84 -4.24 -12.76
C PRO A 73 -9.98 -2.98 -12.91
N THR A 74 -9.48 -2.43 -11.80
CA THR A 74 -8.61 -1.25 -11.79
C THR A 74 -7.17 -1.52 -12.21
N THR A 75 -6.75 -2.78 -12.28
CA THR A 75 -5.36 -3.18 -12.59
C THR A 75 -5.25 -4.12 -13.79
N VAL A 76 -6.35 -4.66 -14.31
CA VAL A 76 -6.35 -5.63 -15.43
C VAL A 76 -5.61 -5.15 -16.69
N GLU A 77 -5.70 -3.86 -17.04
CA GLU A 77 -4.95 -3.30 -18.17
C GLU A 77 -3.43 -3.29 -17.94
N ARG A 78 -3.01 -3.08 -16.69
CA ARG A 78 -1.60 -3.02 -16.30
C ARG A 78 -1.04 -4.41 -15.98
N PHE A 79 -1.84 -5.26 -15.34
CA PHE A 79 -1.48 -6.58 -14.79
C PHE A 79 -2.49 -7.64 -15.25
N PRO A 80 -2.51 -8.03 -16.53
CA PRO A 80 -3.54 -8.92 -17.09
C PRO A 80 -3.56 -10.33 -16.49
N ARG A 81 -2.54 -10.71 -15.72
CA ARG A 81 -2.44 -11.99 -14.99
C ARG A 81 -2.66 -11.89 -13.48
N GLY A 82 -3.00 -10.70 -12.97
CA GLY A 82 -3.19 -10.41 -11.54
C GLY A 82 -2.02 -9.68 -10.89
N GLU A 83 -2.31 -8.90 -9.84
CA GLU A 83 -1.35 -8.05 -9.14
C GLU A 83 -0.20 -8.88 -8.55
N ALA A 84 -0.51 -9.94 -7.80
CA ALA A 84 0.48 -10.76 -7.12
C ALA A 84 1.41 -11.52 -8.07
N VAL A 85 0.87 -12.01 -9.20
CA VAL A 85 1.66 -12.70 -10.23
C VAL A 85 2.67 -11.74 -10.85
N HIS A 86 2.25 -10.53 -11.17
CA HIS A 86 3.14 -9.53 -11.76
C HIS A 86 4.20 -9.04 -10.75
N TYR A 87 3.83 -8.89 -9.48
CA TYR A 87 4.80 -8.56 -8.43
C TYR A 87 5.86 -9.65 -8.26
N ARG A 88 5.49 -10.93 -8.34
CA ARG A 88 6.47 -12.02 -8.36
C ARG A 88 7.44 -11.88 -9.54
N GLU A 89 6.95 -11.61 -10.74
CA GLU A 89 7.81 -11.44 -11.92
C GLU A 89 8.82 -10.30 -11.76
N GLU A 90 8.38 -9.18 -11.21
CA GLU A 90 9.26 -8.06 -10.90
C GLU A 90 10.32 -8.42 -9.85
N ALA A 91 9.93 -9.10 -8.76
CA ALA A 91 10.88 -9.56 -7.74
C ALA A 91 11.93 -10.53 -8.33
N LEU A 92 11.52 -11.47 -9.18
CA LEU A 92 12.43 -12.38 -9.88
C LEU A 92 13.39 -11.61 -10.80
N ARG A 93 12.90 -10.60 -11.52
CA ARG A 93 13.73 -9.72 -12.38
C ARG A 93 14.77 -8.95 -11.57
N LEU A 94 14.45 -8.62 -10.33
CA LEU A 94 15.36 -7.99 -9.36
C LEU A 94 16.30 -8.99 -8.65
N GLY A 95 16.29 -10.27 -9.06
CA GLY A 95 17.21 -11.29 -8.57
C GLY A 95 16.76 -11.98 -7.27
N VAL A 96 15.52 -11.79 -6.82
CA VAL A 96 14.96 -12.59 -5.73
C VAL A 96 14.80 -14.04 -6.21
N PRO A 97 15.29 -15.06 -5.49
CA PRO A 97 15.12 -16.46 -5.87
C PRO A 97 13.65 -16.89 -5.85
N ASP A 98 13.22 -17.63 -6.87
CA ASP A 98 11.82 -18.07 -6.96
C ASP A 98 11.34 -18.92 -5.77
N ARG A 99 12.22 -19.76 -5.23
CA ARG A 99 11.94 -20.63 -4.08
C ARG A 99 11.55 -19.87 -2.80
N VAL A 100 11.77 -18.56 -2.73
CA VAL A 100 11.42 -17.72 -1.57
C VAL A 100 10.23 -16.78 -1.85
N VAL A 101 9.54 -16.94 -2.98
CA VAL A 101 8.38 -16.13 -3.33
C VAL A 101 7.14 -17.01 -3.43
N LEU A 102 6.15 -16.71 -2.59
CA LEU A 102 4.82 -17.29 -2.65
C LEU A 102 3.83 -16.30 -3.27
N VAL A 103 2.80 -16.82 -3.92
CA VAL A 103 1.75 -16.03 -4.57
C VAL A 103 0.39 -16.46 -4.04
N GLU A 104 -0.37 -15.47 -3.58
CA GLU A 104 -1.78 -15.55 -3.25
C GLU A 104 -2.52 -14.66 -4.28
N ALA A 105 -3.39 -15.22 -5.12
CA ALA A 105 -3.90 -14.55 -6.31
C ALA A 105 -5.42 -14.25 -6.26
N GLU A 106 -6.06 -14.39 -5.10
CA GLU A 106 -7.50 -14.30 -4.94
C GLU A 106 -7.95 -13.04 -4.19
N ALA A 107 -7.08 -12.42 -3.38
CA ALA A 107 -7.45 -11.27 -2.57
C ALA A 107 -7.83 -10.02 -3.38
N ARG A 108 -8.95 -9.39 -3.04
CA ARG A 108 -9.51 -8.21 -3.74
C ARG A 108 -9.51 -6.94 -2.90
N ASN A 109 -9.14 -7.06 -1.62
CA ASN A 109 -9.07 -5.94 -0.69
C ASN A 109 -8.03 -6.23 0.40
N THR A 110 -7.71 -5.21 1.20
CA THR A 110 -6.68 -5.34 2.25
C THR A 110 -7.02 -6.38 3.31
N GLY A 111 -8.29 -6.59 3.63
CA GLY A 111 -8.68 -7.62 4.60
C GLY A 111 -8.42 -9.02 4.05
N GLU A 112 -8.84 -9.26 2.81
CA GLU A 112 -8.55 -10.51 2.10
C GLU A 112 -7.06 -10.74 1.92
N ASN A 113 -6.27 -9.69 1.60
CA ASN A 113 -4.82 -9.82 1.47
C ASN A 113 -4.21 -10.43 2.75
N ILE A 114 -4.64 -9.96 3.93
CA ILE A 114 -4.15 -10.47 5.21
C ILE A 114 -4.67 -11.88 5.48
N THR A 115 -5.98 -12.12 5.36
CA THR A 115 -6.59 -13.41 5.70
C THR A 115 -6.12 -14.53 4.79
N LEU A 116 -6.03 -14.29 3.48
CA LEU A 116 -5.60 -15.29 2.51
C LEU A 116 -4.09 -15.54 2.58
N THR A 117 -3.28 -14.50 2.85
CA THR A 117 -1.84 -14.69 3.13
C THR A 117 -1.62 -15.54 4.37
N ARG A 118 -2.31 -15.24 5.47
CA ARG A 118 -2.25 -16.03 6.70
C ARG A 118 -2.60 -17.50 6.43
N ARG A 119 -3.71 -17.74 5.75
CA ARG A 119 -4.15 -19.09 5.38
C ARG A 119 -3.12 -19.83 4.52
N LEU A 120 -2.53 -19.16 3.52
CA LEU A 120 -1.50 -19.75 2.65
C LEU A 120 -0.25 -20.17 3.44
N LEU A 121 0.13 -19.39 4.46
CA LEU A 121 1.27 -19.70 5.32
C LEU A 121 0.96 -20.86 6.28
N GLU A 122 -0.25 -20.89 6.85
CA GLU A 122 -0.75 -21.99 7.69
C GLU A 122 -0.83 -23.32 6.92
N GLU A 123 -1.36 -23.32 5.69
CA GLU A 123 -1.43 -24.51 4.81
C GLU A 123 -0.05 -25.07 4.44
N ARG A 124 1.00 -24.26 4.58
CA ARG A 124 2.41 -24.64 4.35
C ARG A 124 3.17 -24.93 5.64
N GLU A 125 2.49 -24.92 6.78
CA GLU A 125 3.05 -25.17 8.10
C GLU A 125 4.19 -24.18 8.45
N ILE A 126 4.09 -22.94 7.97
CA ILE A 126 5.07 -21.88 8.24
C ILE A 126 4.62 -21.11 9.48
N GLU A 127 5.35 -21.26 10.59
CA GLU A 127 5.12 -20.48 11.80
C GLU A 127 5.59 -19.04 11.59
N VAL A 128 4.70 -18.07 11.85
CA VAL A 128 4.97 -16.63 11.65
C VAL A 128 4.63 -15.88 12.93
N ARG A 129 5.61 -15.16 13.48
CA ARG A 129 5.47 -14.30 14.65
C ARG A 129 5.60 -12.82 14.29
N SER A 130 6.22 -12.52 13.15
CA SER A 130 6.45 -11.17 12.68
C SER A 130 6.33 -11.05 11.16
N VAL A 131 5.75 -9.94 10.70
CA VAL A 131 5.56 -9.65 9.27
C VAL A 131 5.97 -8.24 8.93
N THR A 132 6.53 -8.05 7.73
CA THR A 132 6.68 -6.73 7.11
C THR A 132 5.58 -6.56 6.06
N LEU A 133 4.60 -5.69 6.32
CA LEU A 133 3.57 -5.31 5.35
C LEU A 133 4.11 -4.23 4.42
N ILE A 134 4.20 -4.57 3.13
CA ILE A 134 4.71 -3.70 2.09
C ILE A 134 3.53 -3.22 1.25
N SER A 135 3.32 -1.92 1.18
CA SER A 135 2.15 -1.33 0.54
C SER A 135 2.49 -0.02 -0.18
N ARG A 136 1.47 0.60 -0.79
CA ARG A 136 1.58 1.99 -1.27
C ARG A 136 1.84 2.92 -0.08
N PRO A 137 2.61 4.01 -0.23
CA PRO A 137 2.97 4.89 0.88
C PRO A 137 1.75 5.35 1.71
N TYR A 138 0.69 5.81 1.05
CA TYR A 138 -0.52 6.29 1.74
C TYR A 138 -1.44 5.18 2.29
N GLN A 139 -1.08 3.90 2.13
CA GLN A 139 -1.91 2.78 2.60
C GLN A 139 -1.40 2.17 3.92
N GLN A 140 -0.17 2.48 4.34
CA GLN A 140 0.49 1.80 5.46
C GLN A 140 -0.38 1.78 6.72
N ARG A 141 -0.89 2.94 7.18
CA ARG A 141 -1.71 3.03 8.40
C ARG A 141 -2.97 2.17 8.33
N ARG A 142 -3.65 2.14 7.19
CA ARG A 142 -4.85 1.30 7.02
C ARG A 142 -4.49 -0.19 6.98
N ALA A 143 -3.42 -0.55 6.27
CA ALA A 143 -2.93 -1.92 6.20
C ALA A 143 -2.56 -2.45 7.60
N TYR A 144 -1.84 -1.65 8.38
CA TYR A 144 -1.51 -1.95 9.77
C TYR A 144 -2.76 -2.20 10.62
N ALA A 145 -3.71 -1.26 10.59
CA ALA A 145 -4.91 -1.34 11.41
C ALA A 145 -5.80 -2.54 11.04
N THR A 146 -5.88 -2.88 9.75
CA THR A 146 -6.57 -4.09 9.28
C THR A 146 -5.82 -5.36 9.70
N CYS A 147 -4.50 -5.38 9.57
CA CYS A 147 -3.70 -6.55 9.97
C CYS A 147 -3.79 -6.82 11.47
N LYS A 148 -3.63 -5.82 12.34
CA LYS A 148 -3.78 -6.00 13.79
C LYS A 148 -5.19 -6.45 14.20
N LYS A 149 -6.22 -6.23 13.37
CA LYS A 149 -7.57 -6.73 13.59
C LYS A 149 -7.74 -8.21 13.20
N LEU A 150 -7.18 -8.62 12.07
CA LEU A 150 -7.39 -9.94 11.47
C LEU A 150 -6.31 -10.96 11.83
N TRP A 151 -5.12 -10.48 12.21
CA TRP A 151 -3.97 -11.26 12.62
C TRP A 151 -3.30 -10.60 13.84
N PRO A 152 -4.00 -10.55 14.99
CA PRO A 152 -3.50 -9.84 16.18
C PRO A 152 -2.21 -10.42 16.76
N GLU A 153 -1.95 -11.71 16.51
CA GLU A 153 -0.82 -12.46 17.07
C GLU A 153 0.55 -12.09 16.49
N VAL A 154 0.59 -11.51 15.28
CA VAL A 154 1.87 -11.12 14.67
C VAL A 154 2.30 -9.71 15.06
N ASP A 155 3.60 -9.56 15.22
CA ASP A 155 4.27 -8.27 15.26
C ASP A 155 4.39 -7.71 13.84
N VAL A 156 3.92 -6.48 13.64
CA VAL A 156 3.81 -5.88 12.31
C VAL A 156 4.82 -4.75 12.14
N VAL A 157 5.60 -4.82 11.07
CA VAL A 157 6.37 -3.71 10.50
C VAL A 157 5.66 -3.24 9.24
N CYS A 158 5.64 -1.93 8.99
CA CYS A 158 5.10 -1.38 7.75
C CYS A 158 6.23 -0.79 6.95
N ALA A 159 6.19 -1.04 5.64
CA ALA A 159 7.13 -0.50 4.70
C ALA A 159 6.40 -0.07 3.42
N SER A 160 7.00 0.88 2.73
CA SER A 160 6.68 1.25 1.37
C SER A 160 7.96 1.78 0.73
N ARG A 161 7.96 1.91 -0.60
CA ARG A 161 9.02 2.66 -1.28
C ARG A 161 9.09 4.07 -0.69
N ARG A 162 10.23 4.44 -0.13
CA ARG A 162 10.48 5.80 0.40
C ARG A 162 10.69 6.73 -0.78
N GLN A 163 9.75 7.64 -1.00
CA GLN A 163 9.85 8.66 -2.04
C GLN A 163 9.10 9.92 -1.60
N PRO A 164 9.59 11.12 -1.96
CA PRO A 164 8.85 12.36 -1.78
C PRO A 164 7.47 12.34 -2.46
N LEU A 165 6.53 13.09 -1.91
CA LEU A 165 5.18 13.25 -2.46
C LEU A 165 5.20 13.71 -3.93
N ASP A 166 6.08 14.65 -4.29
CA ASP A 166 6.17 15.16 -5.67
C ASP A 166 6.64 14.09 -6.65
N GLU A 167 7.62 13.26 -6.27
CA GLU A 167 8.06 12.12 -7.08
C GLU A 167 6.94 11.09 -7.22
N TYR A 168 6.15 10.87 -6.17
CA TYR A 168 4.98 9.99 -6.25
C TYR A 168 3.95 10.53 -7.23
N VAL A 169 3.62 11.82 -7.15
CA VAL A 169 2.68 12.49 -8.07
C VAL A 169 3.16 12.40 -9.51
N GLU A 170 4.44 12.67 -9.76
CA GLU A 170 5.06 12.54 -11.08
C GLU A 170 4.96 11.10 -11.62
N SER A 171 5.22 10.10 -10.77
CA SER A 171 5.13 8.68 -11.16
C SER A 171 3.70 8.23 -11.52
N ILE A 172 2.68 8.85 -10.93
CA ILE A 172 1.27 8.56 -11.20
C ILE A 172 0.78 9.36 -12.43
N GLY A 173 1.33 10.55 -12.67
CA GLY A 173 0.96 11.40 -13.81
C GLY A 173 -0.34 12.18 -13.63
N ASP A 174 -1.00 12.07 -12.47
CA ASP A 174 -2.34 12.60 -12.23
C ASP A 174 -2.49 13.05 -10.76
N VAL A 175 -2.43 14.37 -10.57
CA VAL A 175 -2.53 15.02 -9.24
C VAL A 175 -3.88 14.74 -8.59
N ASP A 176 -4.97 14.92 -9.35
CA ASP A 176 -6.33 14.78 -8.85
C ASP A 176 -6.58 13.35 -8.36
N ARG A 177 -6.06 12.37 -9.10
CA ARG A 177 -6.10 10.97 -8.68
C ARG A 177 -5.35 10.74 -7.37
N VAL A 178 -4.16 11.31 -7.19
CA VAL A 178 -3.40 11.18 -5.93
C VAL A 178 -4.15 11.78 -4.75
N ILE A 179 -4.69 13.00 -4.90
CA ILE A 179 -5.45 13.66 -3.84
C ILE A 179 -6.70 12.85 -3.49
N ASN A 180 -7.46 12.39 -4.49
CA ASN A 180 -8.63 11.53 -4.26
C ASN A 180 -8.25 10.22 -3.54
N MET A 181 -7.11 9.60 -3.87
CA MET A 181 -6.64 8.39 -3.17
C MET A 181 -6.33 8.69 -1.70
N LEU A 182 -5.60 9.78 -1.40
CA LEU A 182 -5.30 10.20 -0.03
C LEU A 182 -6.56 10.49 0.79
N VAL A 183 -7.51 11.24 0.23
CA VAL A 183 -8.78 11.56 0.88
C VAL A 183 -9.58 10.28 1.17
N GLY A 184 -9.69 9.39 0.17
CA GLY A 184 -10.37 8.12 0.32
C GLY A 184 -9.72 7.20 1.38
N ASP A 185 -8.39 7.06 1.37
CA ASP A 185 -7.69 6.26 2.37
C ASP A 185 -7.84 6.85 3.77
N THR A 186 -7.85 8.17 3.90
CA THR A 186 -8.08 8.86 5.19
C THR A 186 -9.47 8.60 5.76
N GLN A 187 -10.52 8.68 4.95
CA GLN A 187 -11.89 8.35 5.40
C GLN A 187 -11.96 6.91 5.96
N ARG A 188 -11.32 5.97 5.26
CA ARG A 188 -11.35 4.55 5.61
C ARG A 188 -10.68 4.25 6.94
N ILE A 189 -9.72 5.07 7.40
CA ILE A 189 -9.11 4.89 8.74
C ILE A 189 -10.17 4.89 9.84
N THR A 190 -11.13 5.82 9.79
CA THR A 190 -12.20 5.91 10.78
C THR A 190 -13.35 4.95 10.44
N LEU A 191 -13.84 5.00 9.20
CA LEU A 191 -15.02 4.26 8.78
C LEU A 191 -14.85 2.75 8.88
N TYR A 192 -13.66 2.21 8.57
CA TYR A 192 -13.41 0.77 8.67
C TYR A 192 -13.29 0.32 10.13
N ALA A 193 -12.80 1.17 11.02
CA ALA A 193 -12.80 0.87 12.45
C ALA A 193 -14.25 0.79 12.99
N GLU A 194 -15.10 1.74 12.62
CA GLU A 194 -16.52 1.77 12.99
C GLU A 194 -17.30 0.57 12.44
N ARG A 195 -16.99 0.14 11.21
CA ARG A 195 -17.58 -1.06 10.59
C ARG A 195 -16.94 -2.38 11.07
N GLY A 196 -15.94 -2.33 11.95
CA GLY A 196 -15.31 -3.51 12.55
C GLY A 196 -14.27 -4.21 11.67
N TYR A 197 -13.83 -3.61 10.56
CA TYR A 197 -12.83 -4.16 9.63
C TYR A 197 -11.38 -3.85 10.01
N ALA A 198 -11.15 -2.89 10.92
CA ALA A 198 -9.82 -2.49 11.37
C ALA A 198 -9.86 -2.11 12.86
N ILE A 199 -8.70 -2.07 13.53
CA ILE A 199 -8.61 -1.43 14.85
C ILE A 199 -8.72 0.08 14.71
N ARG A 200 -9.17 0.77 15.77
CA ARG A 200 -9.22 2.24 15.79
C ARG A 200 -7.80 2.80 15.68
N GLN A 201 -7.65 3.90 14.95
CA GLN A 201 -6.44 4.71 14.89
C GLN A 201 -6.77 6.12 15.37
N GLU A 202 -5.80 6.79 15.98
CA GLU A 202 -5.93 8.20 16.30
C GLU A 202 -5.88 9.03 15.02
N VAL A 203 -6.84 9.93 14.84
CA VAL A 203 -6.87 10.88 13.72
C VAL A 203 -6.75 12.29 14.30
N PRO A 204 -5.55 12.91 14.25
CA PRO A 204 -5.34 14.26 14.78
C PRO A 204 -6.28 15.30 14.14
N ALA A 205 -6.54 16.39 14.88
CA ALA A 205 -7.42 17.46 14.41
C ALA A 205 -6.94 18.10 13.10
N ALA A 206 -5.62 18.22 12.92
CA ALA A 206 -5.01 18.71 11.67
C ALA A 206 -5.36 17.81 10.47
N VAL A 207 -5.23 16.49 10.64
CA VAL A 207 -5.55 15.48 9.62
C VAL A 207 -7.03 15.49 9.29
N SER A 208 -7.89 15.51 10.32
CA SER A 208 -9.34 15.62 10.14
C SER A 208 -9.74 16.91 9.43
N GLY A 209 -9.04 18.02 9.70
CA GLY A 209 -9.24 19.31 9.06
C GLY A 209 -8.82 19.30 7.59
N ALA A 210 -7.63 18.78 7.27
CA ALA A 210 -7.13 18.63 5.91
C ALA A 210 -8.03 17.73 5.06
N TYR A 211 -8.43 16.58 5.61
CA TYR A 211 -9.41 15.68 4.98
C TYR A 211 -10.72 16.41 4.62
N ARG A 212 -11.26 17.21 5.55
CA ARG A 212 -12.50 17.94 5.32
C ARG A 212 -12.35 18.99 4.23
N ARG A 213 -11.30 19.82 4.28
CA ARG A 213 -11.05 20.87 3.27
C ARG A 213 -10.87 20.28 1.87
N LEU A 214 -10.11 19.19 1.73
CA LEU A 214 -9.93 18.52 0.45
C LEU A 214 -11.25 17.88 -0.04
N SER A 215 -12.05 17.30 0.87
CA SER A 215 -13.37 16.78 0.50
C SER A 215 -14.32 17.90 0.02
N GLU A 216 -14.35 19.03 0.73
CA GLU A 216 -15.12 20.23 0.37
C GLU A 216 -14.63 20.87 -0.94
N ALA A 217 -13.34 20.76 -1.26
CA ALA A 217 -12.76 21.16 -2.54
C ALA A 217 -13.10 20.21 -3.70
N GLY A 218 -13.86 19.12 -3.46
CA GLY A 218 -14.41 18.25 -4.49
C GLY A 218 -13.68 16.92 -4.70
N PHE A 219 -12.62 16.62 -3.94
CA PHE A 219 -11.86 15.37 -4.05
C PHE A 219 -12.58 14.18 -3.40
N THR A 220 -13.75 13.81 -3.93
CA THR A 220 -14.68 12.85 -3.32
C THR A 220 -14.79 11.51 -4.06
N ASN A 221 -14.09 11.33 -5.17
CA ASN A 221 -14.23 10.17 -6.09
C ASN A 221 -13.90 8.80 -5.45
N ARG A 222 -13.23 8.79 -4.30
CA ARG A 222 -12.85 7.57 -3.56
C ARG A 222 -13.51 7.46 -2.20
N LEU A 223 -14.39 8.40 -1.84
CA LEU A 223 -15.17 8.30 -0.61
C LEU A 223 -16.20 7.19 -0.72
N ILE A 224 -16.48 6.57 0.42
CA ILE A 224 -17.55 5.60 0.60
C ILE A 224 -18.78 6.39 1.10
N PRO A 225 -19.95 6.19 0.48
CA PRO A 225 -21.21 6.74 0.97
C PRO A 225 -21.58 6.28 2.39
#